data_AF-A0A5E4DAH7-F1
#
_entry.id   AF-A0A5E4DAH7-F1
#
_cell.length_a   1.000
_cell.length_b   1.000
_cell.length_c   1.000
_cell.angle_alpha   90.00
_cell.angle_beta   90.00
_cell.angle_gamma   90.00
#
_symmetry.space_group_name_H-M   'P 1'
#
loop_
_entity.id
_entity.type
_entity.pdbx_description
1 polymer ?
#
loop_
_entity_poly.entity_id
_entity_poly.type
_entity_poly.pdbx_seq_one_letter_code
_entity_poly.pdbx_strand_id
1 'polypeptide(L)' 'MVRLVLPNPGLEDRIPSLDELESIEKKEASSRPQWDNKTQYMLTCVGFCVGLGNVWRFPYLCQSHGG' A
#
# COMPACT_ATOMS: atom_id res chain seq x y z
N MET A 1 17.30 8.31 -22.61
CA MET A 1 16.01 7.77 -22.11
C MET A 1 15.23 8.93 -21.54
N VAL A 2 14.22 9.43 -22.25
CA VAL A 2 13.48 10.65 -21.86
C VAL A 2 12.30 10.24 -20.98
N ARG A 3 12.19 10.79 -19.77
CA ARG A 3 11.08 10.54 -18.86
C ARG A 3 9.87 11.35 -19.35
N LEU A 4 8.94 10.70 -20.02
CA LEU A 4 7.66 11.33 -20.39
C LEU A 4 6.85 11.58 -19.12
N VAL A 5 6.55 12.85 -18.84
CA VAL A 5 5.61 13.27 -17.78
C VAL A 5 4.44 13.97 -18.47
N LEU A 6 3.24 13.41 -18.31
CA LEU A 6 2.03 14.01 -18.85
C LEU A 6 1.55 15.12 -17.90
N PRO A 7 1.27 16.34 -18.40
CA PRO A 7 0.67 17.39 -17.58
C PRO A 7 -0.78 16.99 -17.25
N ASN A 8 -1.11 16.98 -15.95
CA ASN A 8 -2.46 16.71 -15.45
C ASN A 8 -3.03 18.00 -14.82
N PRO A 9 -3.85 18.77 -15.55
CA PRO A 9 -4.39 20.03 -15.04
C PRO A 9 -5.46 19.81 -13.95
N GLY A 10 -5.47 20.66 -12.92
CA GLY A 10 -6.46 20.60 -11.82
C GLY A 10 -6.23 19.45 -10.84
N LEU A 11 -4.97 19.01 -10.68
CA LEU A 11 -4.60 17.98 -9.70
C LEU A 11 -4.66 18.55 -8.27
N GLU A 12 -4.20 19.78 -8.13
CA GLU A 12 -4.15 20.57 -6.91
C GLU A 12 -5.52 20.79 -6.25
N ASP A 13 -6.59 20.93 -7.03
CA ASP A 13 -7.95 21.12 -6.49
C ASP A 13 -8.59 19.79 -6.03
N ARG A 14 -8.02 18.64 -6.42
CA ARG A 14 -8.63 17.31 -6.20
C ARG A 14 -8.05 16.55 -5.02
N ILE A 15 -6.84 16.89 -4.58
CA ILE A 15 -6.11 16.17 -3.55
C ILE A 15 -5.73 17.17 -2.45
N PRO A 16 -5.76 16.77 -1.17
CA PRO A 16 -5.26 17.62 -0.10
C PRO A 16 -3.85 18.13 -0.38
N SER A 17 -3.63 19.42 -0.09
CA SER A 17 -2.28 20.00 -0.13
C SER A 17 -1.43 19.50 1.05
N LEU A 18 -0.11 19.60 0.91
CA LEU A 18 0.84 19.12 1.94
C LEU A 18 0.60 19.80 3.29
N ASP A 19 0.35 21.10 3.30
CA ASP A 19 0.06 21.88 4.51
C ASP A 19 -1.27 21.48 5.17
N GLU A 20 -2.23 20.95 4.40
CA GLU A 20 -3.54 20.54 4.92
C GLU A 20 -3.54 19.14 5.55
N LEU A 21 -2.56 18.27 5.21
CA LEU A 21 -2.51 16.88 5.66
C LEU A 21 -2.53 16.74 7.19
N GLU A 22 -1.72 17.55 7.90
CA GLU A 22 -1.69 17.50 9.38
C GLU A 22 -3.03 17.89 10.00
N SER A 23 -3.76 18.81 9.35
CA SER A 23 -5.07 19.25 9.81
C SER A 23 -6.14 18.18 9.57
N ILE A 24 -6.04 17.45 8.46
CA ILE A 24 -6.96 16.38 8.07
C ILE A 24 -6.75 15.17 8.97
N GLU A 25 -5.51 14.77 9.25
CA GLU A 25 -5.23 13.64 10.14
C GLU A 25 -5.88 13.80 11.53
N LYS A 26 -5.79 15.01 12.09
CA LYS A 26 -6.44 15.34 13.37
C LYS A 26 -7.96 15.32 13.30
N LYS A 27 -8.55 15.77 12.18
CA LYS A 27 -10.01 15.76 11.96
C LYS A 27 -10.54 14.35 11.71
N GLU A 28 -9.79 13.53 10.98
CA GLU A 28 -10.21 12.18 10.58
C GLU A 28 -10.00 11.13 11.67
N ALA A 29 -9.32 11.46 12.77
CA ALA A 29 -9.11 10.54 13.90
C ALA A 29 -10.40 9.99 14.52
N SER A 30 -11.51 10.72 14.43
CA SER A 30 -12.84 10.26 14.87
C SER A 30 -13.68 9.65 13.76
N SER A 31 -13.36 9.94 12.49
CA SER A 31 -14.13 9.54 11.32
C SER A 31 -13.62 8.24 10.68
N ARG A 32 -12.31 7.98 10.75
CA ARG A 32 -11.67 6.83 10.11
C ARG A 32 -11.04 5.91 11.16
N PRO A 33 -11.10 4.59 10.97
CA PRO A 33 -10.41 3.66 11.85
C PRO A 33 -8.89 3.83 11.73
N GLN A 34 -8.21 3.87 12.87
CA GLN A 34 -6.76 3.88 12.97
C GLN A 34 -6.25 2.51 13.43
N TRP A 35 -5.00 2.21 13.10
CA TRP A 35 -4.35 1.00 13.61
C TRP A 35 -3.90 1.24 15.06
N ASP A 36 -4.21 0.30 15.95
CA ASP A 36 -3.83 0.42 17.37
C ASP A 36 -2.32 0.31 17.56
N ASN A 37 -1.65 -0.48 16.72
CA ASN A 37 -0.22 -0.68 16.79
C ASN A 37 0.40 -0.86 15.39
N LYS A 38 1.61 -0.35 15.20
CA LYS A 38 2.41 -0.53 13.98
C LYS A 38 2.60 -2.02 13.65
N THR A 39 2.74 -2.87 14.67
CA THR A 39 2.89 -4.33 14.47
C THR A 39 1.64 -4.96 13.89
N GLN A 40 0.44 -4.49 14.26
CA GLN A 40 -0.84 -4.99 13.72
C GLN A 40 -0.93 -4.73 12.22
N TYR A 41 -0.54 -3.53 11.79
CA TYR A 41 -0.46 -3.19 10.37
C TYR A 41 0.54 -4.09 9.62
N MET A 42 1.76 -4.22 10.15
CA MET A 42 2.80 -5.04 9.52
C MET A 42 2.39 -6.51 9.40
N LEU A 43 1.84 -7.09 10.46
CA LEU A 43 1.39 -8.48 10.47
C LEU A 43 0.21 -8.70 9.52
N THR A 44 -0.69 -7.72 9.37
CA THR A 44 -1.80 -7.79 8.40
C THR A 44 -1.28 -7.83 6.97
N CYS A 45 -0.31 -6.96 6.63
CA CYS A 45 0.31 -6.97 5.30
C CYS A 45 1.09 -8.26 5.03
N VAL A 46 1.86 -8.75 6.00
CA VAL A 46 2.62 -10.01 5.85
C VAL A 46 1.67 -11.21 5.72
N GLY A 47 0.61 -11.27 6.54
CA GLY A 47 -0.41 -12.31 6.44
C GLY A 47 -1.16 -12.29 5.11
N PHE A 48 -1.37 -11.10 4.52
CA PHE A 48 -1.91 -10.99 3.16
C PHE A 48 -0.95 -11.52 2.09
N CYS A 49 0.34 -11.22 2.20
CA CYS A 49 1.35 -11.68 1.24
C CYS A 49 1.68 -13.17 1.36
N VAL A 50 1.58 -13.75 2.56
CA VAL A 50 1.87 -15.16 2.83
C VAL A 50 0.58 -15.97 2.78
N GLY A 51 0.27 -16.49 1.60
CA GLY A 51 -0.93 -17.32 1.37
C GLY A 51 -0.61 -18.78 1.00
N LEU A 52 -1.67 -19.58 0.85
CA LEU A 52 -1.63 -20.97 0.37
C LEU A 52 -0.85 -21.13 -0.96
N GLY A 53 -0.83 -20.08 -1.79
CA GLY A 53 -0.03 -20.03 -3.02
C GLY A 53 1.46 -20.27 -2.78
N ASN A 54 2.02 -19.81 -1.67
CA ASN A 54 3.44 -20.01 -1.36
C ASN A 54 3.75 -21.47 -0.97
N VAL A 55 2.74 -22.25 -0.55
CA VAL A 55 2.92 -23.64 -0.12
C VAL A 55 2.82 -24.61 -1.29
N TRP A 56 1.96 -24.35 -2.29
CA TRP A 56 1.79 -25.27 -3.43
C TRP A 56 2.40 -24.76 -4.75
N ARG A 57 2.41 -23.45 -5.00
CA ARG A 57 2.78 -22.89 -6.31
C ARG A 57 4.28 -22.70 -6.42
N PHE A 58 4.87 -22.22 -5.33
CA PHE A 58 6.31 -22.01 -5.23
C PHE A 58 7.10 -23.32 -5.38
N PRO A 59 6.85 -24.39 -4.60
CA PRO A 59 7.63 -25.63 -4.77
C PRO A 59 7.37 -26.33 -6.10
N TYR A 60 6.15 -26.29 -6.62
CA TYR A 60 5.84 -26.85 -7.94
C TYR A 60 6.63 -26.14 -9.06
N LEU A 61 6.70 -24.82 -9.04
CA LEU A 61 7.47 -24.04 -10.02
C LEU A 61 8.99 -24.22 -9.86
N CYS A 62 9.51 -24.27 -8.62
CA CYS A 62 10.94 -24.57 -8.39
C CYS A 62 11.31 -25.95 -8.93
N GLN A 63 10.45 -26.96 -8.74
CA GLN A 63 10.68 -28.31 -9.27
C GLN A 63 10.63 -28.33 -10.81
N SER A 64 9.71 -27.59 -11.43
CA SER A 64 9.54 -27.61 -12.90
C SER A 64 10.55 -26.75 -13.66
N HIS A 65 11.10 -25.70 -13.04
CA HIS A 65 12.05 -24.78 -13.68
C HIS A 65 13.52 -25.03 -13.30
N GLY A 66 13.82 -26.17 -12.67
CA GLY A 66 15.19 -26.61 -12.43
C GLY A 66 15.86 -26.09 -11.17
N GLY A 67 15.09 -25.57 -10.21
CA GLY A 67 15.59 -25.00 -8.95
C GLY A 67 15.83 -23.51 -9.03
#